data_AF-A0A7K3DQL1-F1
#
_entry.id   AF-A0A7K3DQL1-F1
#
_cell.length_a   1.000
_cell.length_b   1.000
_cell.length_c   1.000
_cell.angle_alpha   90.00
_cell.angle_beta   90.00
_cell.angle_gamma   90.00
#
_symmetry.space_group_name_H-M   'P 1'
#
loop_
_entity.id
_entity.type
_entity.pdbx_description
1 polymer ?
#
loop_
_entity_poly.entity_id
_entity_poly.type
_entity_poly.pdbx_seq_one_letter_code
_entity_poly.pdbx_strand_id
1 'polypeptide(L)'
;SSKEALFRAAVTRTLEQDIGAVTDVLADVDRPLSERLVEAFDHWAGRYVGPLAHDVMAVVEDNPRLLGDITAVMPRRFEELITAAIAAEPGQKAARPVAQTLISTSVGLKHQAGSREFYRERLSAAVELLVS
;
A
#
# COMPACT_ATOMS: atom_id res chain seq x y z
N SER A 1 23.13 -21.40 -5.53
CA SER A 1 21.98 -20.48 -5.57
C SER A 1 20.71 -21.31 -5.60
N SER A 2 19.76 -21.09 -4.70
CA SER A 2 18.50 -21.86 -4.64
C SER A 2 17.34 -21.07 -5.24
N LYS A 3 16.30 -21.77 -5.73
CA LYS A 3 15.04 -21.17 -6.21
C LYS A 3 14.42 -20.22 -5.18
N GLU A 4 14.51 -20.58 -3.90
CA GLU A 4 14.03 -19.77 -2.77
C GLU A 4 14.80 -18.45 -2.63
N ALA A 5 16.13 -18.48 -2.80
CA ALA A 5 16.95 -17.27 -2.76
C ALA A 5 16.59 -16.31 -3.91
N LEU A 6 16.34 -16.85 -5.11
CA LEU A 6 15.90 -16.06 -6.26
C LEU A 6 14.48 -15.49 -6.04
N PHE A 7 13.55 -16.29 -5.51
CA PHE A 7 12.20 -15.84 -5.19
C PHE A 7 12.22 -14.71 -4.16
N ARG A 8 12.98 -14.87 -3.06
CA ARG A 8 13.14 -13.83 -2.04
C ARG A 8 13.69 -12.54 -2.64
N ALA A 9 14.76 -12.63 -3.44
CA ALA A 9 15.35 -11.46 -4.09
C ALA A 9 14.37 -10.74 -5.03
N ALA A 10 13.57 -11.50 -5.78
CA ALA A 10 12.55 -10.94 -6.66
C ALA A 10 11.45 -10.22 -5.86
N VAL A 11 10.92 -10.84 -4.81
CA VAL A 11 9.88 -10.23 -3.97
C VAL A 11 10.40 -8.99 -3.25
N THR A 12 11.62 -9.04 -2.69
CA THR A 12 12.25 -7.87 -2.06
C THR A 12 12.36 -6.71 -3.04
N ARG A 13 12.86 -6.97 -4.26
CA ARG A 13 12.99 -5.93 -5.29
C ARG A 13 11.63 -5.34 -5.69
N THR A 14 10.60 -6.17 -5.83
CA THR A 14 9.24 -5.69 -6.14
C THR A 14 8.72 -4.79 -5.03
N LEU A 15 8.86 -5.17 -3.76
CA LEU A 15 8.41 -4.36 -2.62
C LEU A 15 9.20 -3.04 -2.52
N GLU A 16 10.51 -3.05 -2.80
CA GLU A 16 11.32 -1.84 -2.87
C GLU A 16 10.84 -0.90 -3.99
N GLN A 17 10.47 -1.45 -5.15
CA GLN A 17 9.89 -0.67 -6.25
C GLN A 17 8.53 -0.06 -5.89
N ASP A 18 7.66 -0.82 -5.22
CA ASP A 18 6.37 -0.32 -4.77
C ASP A 18 6.54 0.82 -3.74
N ILE A 19 7.46 0.69 -2.79
CA ILE A 19 7.80 1.77 -1.84
C ILE A 19 8.41 2.98 -2.55
N GLY A 20 9.26 2.77 -3.56
CA GLY A 20 9.78 3.85 -4.39
C GLY A 20 8.67 4.64 -5.06
N ALA A 21 7.75 3.96 -5.74
CA ALA A 21 6.61 4.60 -6.40
C ALA A 21 5.69 5.34 -5.42
N VAL A 22 5.41 4.75 -4.24
CA VAL A 22 4.66 5.43 -3.17
C VAL A 22 5.36 6.71 -2.74
N THR A 23 6.68 6.66 -2.55
CA THR A 23 7.46 7.82 -2.13
C THR A 23 7.37 8.94 -3.16
N ASP A 24 7.54 8.62 -4.44
CA ASP A 24 7.48 9.58 -5.53
C ASP A 24 6.09 10.24 -5.64
N VAL A 25 5.02 9.44 -5.56
CA VAL A 25 3.63 9.93 -5.60
C VAL A 25 3.33 10.86 -4.43
N LEU A 26 3.74 10.50 -3.22
CA LEU A 26 3.47 11.31 -2.03
C LEU A 26 4.25 12.63 -2.01
N ALA A 27 5.41 12.69 -2.69
CA ALA A 27 6.26 13.86 -2.81
C ALA A 27 5.73 14.92 -3.80
N ASP A 28 4.75 14.59 -4.64
CA ASP A 28 4.14 15.51 -5.61
C ASP A 28 3.16 16.49 -4.95
N VAL A 29 3.70 17.43 -4.16
CA VAL A 29 2.91 18.37 -3.34
C VAL A 29 2.04 19.34 -4.14
N ASP A 30 2.21 19.41 -5.47
CA ASP A 30 1.34 20.19 -6.35
C ASP A 30 -0.02 19.52 -6.57
N ARG A 31 -0.15 18.23 -6.19
CA ARG A 31 -1.40 17.47 -6.25
C ARG A 31 -2.12 17.41 -4.90
N PRO A 32 -3.47 17.40 -4.89
CA PRO A 32 -4.25 17.21 -3.68
C PRO A 32 -3.82 15.93 -2.93
N LEU A 33 -3.75 16.01 -1.59
CA LEU A 33 -3.38 14.84 -0.76
C LEU A 33 -4.29 13.64 -1.04
N SER A 34 -5.58 13.87 -1.26
CA SER A 34 -6.54 12.80 -1.54
C SER A 34 -6.14 11.97 -2.77
N GLU A 35 -5.75 12.63 -3.87
CA GLU A 35 -5.30 11.96 -5.08
C GLU A 35 -4.00 11.19 -4.87
N ARG A 36 -3.03 11.81 -4.19
CA ARG A 36 -1.74 11.19 -3.86
C ARG A 36 -1.93 9.93 -3.01
N LEU A 37 -2.81 9.98 -2.01
CA LEU A 37 -3.10 8.83 -1.15
C LEU A 37 -3.72 7.68 -1.94
N VAL A 38 -4.76 7.95 -2.75
CA VAL A 38 -5.40 6.92 -3.57
C VAL A 38 -4.38 6.22 -4.48
N GLU A 39 -3.50 7.00 -5.12
CA GLU A 39 -2.48 6.46 -5.99
C GLU A 39 -1.39 5.68 -5.24
N ALA A 40 -0.93 6.17 -4.09
CA ALA A 40 0.01 5.47 -3.23
C ALA A 40 -0.52 4.09 -2.79
N PHE A 41 -1.77 4.02 -2.34
CA PHE A 41 -2.42 2.76 -1.99
C PHE A 41 -2.62 1.83 -3.19
N ASP A 42 -2.90 2.39 -4.37
CA ASP A 42 -3.03 1.58 -5.57
C ASP A 42 -1.68 0.97 -6.02
N HIS A 43 -0.58 1.70 -5.87
CA HIS A 43 0.77 1.15 -6.04
C HIS A 43 1.09 0.05 -5.02
N TRP A 44 0.70 0.24 -3.76
CA TRP A 44 1.02 -0.70 -2.68
C TRP A 44 0.14 -1.96 -2.68
N ALA A 45 -1.16 -1.81 -2.93
CA ALA A 45 -2.15 -2.88 -2.75
C ALA A 45 -3.06 -3.07 -3.97
N GLY A 46 -3.52 -1.99 -4.60
CA GLY A 46 -4.49 -2.04 -5.70
C GLY A 46 -3.99 -2.81 -6.94
N ARG A 47 -2.70 -2.70 -7.28
CA ARG A 47 -2.06 -3.52 -8.33
C ARG A 47 -2.12 -5.03 -8.08
N TYR A 48 -2.36 -5.43 -6.81
CA TYR A 48 -2.48 -6.81 -6.38
C TYR A 48 -3.94 -7.27 -6.22
N VAL A 49 -4.91 -6.49 -6.70
CA VAL A 49 -6.33 -6.84 -6.68
C VAL A 49 -6.76 -7.45 -8.01
N GLY A 50 -7.56 -8.50 -7.94
CA GLY A 50 -8.17 -9.18 -9.09
C GLY A 50 -7.54 -10.53 -9.44
N PRO A 51 -8.12 -11.26 -10.41
CA PRO A 51 -7.85 -12.68 -10.61
C PRO A 51 -6.39 -13.03 -10.97
N LEU A 52 -5.67 -12.11 -11.64
CA LEU A 52 -4.29 -12.32 -12.09
C LEU A 52 -3.23 -11.90 -11.06
N ALA A 53 -3.64 -11.15 -10.02
CA ALA A 53 -2.74 -10.66 -8.99
C ALA A 53 -2.59 -11.63 -7.80
N HIS A 54 -3.47 -12.63 -7.73
CA HIS A 54 -3.53 -13.59 -6.64
C HIS A 54 -2.26 -14.44 -6.53
N ASP A 55 -1.53 -14.66 -7.64
CA ASP A 55 -0.45 -15.64 -7.70
C ASP A 55 0.84 -15.22 -6.96
N VAL A 56 1.18 -13.93 -6.91
CA VAL A 56 2.42 -13.50 -6.22
C VAL A 56 2.17 -13.28 -4.74
N MET A 57 1.08 -12.60 -4.37
CA MET A 57 0.78 -12.31 -2.97
C MET A 57 0.29 -13.54 -2.20
N ALA A 58 -0.44 -14.48 -2.82
CA ALA A 58 -0.80 -15.73 -2.15
C ALA A 58 0.44 -16.56 -1.81
N VAL A 59 1.44 -16.62 -2.69
CA VAL A 59 2.70 -17.34 -2.40
C VAL A 59 3.46 -16.66 -1.25
N VAL A 60 3.41 -15.32 -1.14
CA VAL A 60 3.97 -14.57 -0.01
C VAL A 60 3.22 -14.87 1.29
N GLU A 61 1.89 -14.85 1.27
CA GLU A 61 1.02 -15.14 2.42
C GLU A 61 1.17 -16.60 2.90
N ASP A 62 1.34 -17.55 1.97
CA ASP A 62 1.52 -18.98 2.26
C ASP A 62 2.92 -19.34 2.76
N ASN A 63 3.92 -18.46 2.52
CA ASN A 63 5.32 -18.75 2.84
C ASN A 63 6.03 -17.61 3.61
N PRO A 64 5.52 -17.20 4.79
CA PRO A 64 6.04 -16.03 5.50
C PRO A 64 7.51 -16.19 5.94
N ARG A 65 7.95 -17.41 6.23
CA ARG A 65 9.34 -17.71 6.60
C ARG A 65 10.34 -17.58 5.44
N LEU A 66 9.87 -17.66 4.19
CA LEU A 66 10.73 -17.55 2.99
C LEU A 66 11.19 -16.13 2.71
N LEU A 67 10.60 -15.13 3.35
CA LEU A 67 10.90 -13.72 3.08
C LEU A 67 11.62 -13.05 4.25
N GLY A 68 11.58 -13.66 5.44
CA GLY A 68 12.21 -13.09 6.64
C GLY A 68 11.54 -11.77 7.03
N ASP A 69 12.32 -10.83 7.54
CA ASP A 69 11.78 -9.61 8.15
C ASP A 69 11.14 -8.62 7.15
N ILE A 70 11.33 -8.81 5.84
CA ILE A 70 10.85 -7.88 4.81
C ILE A 70 9.32 -7.74 4.82
N THR A 71 8.59 -8.81 5.19
CA THR A 71 7.13 -8.84 5.32
C THR A 71 6.63 -8.01 6.49
N ALA A 72 7.50 -7.69 7.46
CA ALA A 72 7.20 -6.78 8.55
C ALA A 72 7.77 -5.37 8.31
N VAL A 73 8.92 -5.26 7.64
CA VAL A 73 9.59 -3.97 7.39
C VAL A 73 8.84 -3.13 6.36
N MET A 74 8.43 -3.72 5.22
CA MET A 74 7.83 -2.96 4.13
C MET A 74 6.44 -2.38 4.47
N PRO A 75 5.51 -3.13 5.11
CA PRO A 75 4.25 -2.55 5.57
C PRO A 75 4.43 -1.43 6.60
N ARG A 76 5.41 -1.56 7.52
CA ARG A 76 5.73 -0.49 8.48
C ARG A 76 6.23 0.76 7.77
N ARG A 77 7.12 0.60 6.78
CA ARG A 77 7.61 1.72 5.97
C ARG A 77 6.48 2.42 5.22
N PHE A 78 5.55 1.66 4.67
CA PHE A 78 4.36 2.21 4.03
C PHE A 78 3.49 3.00 5.03
N GLU A 79 3.22 2.47 6.22
CA GLU A 79 2.48 3.20 7.28
C GLU A 79 3.15 4.52 7.65
N GLU A 80 4.48 4.53 7.79
CA GLU A 80 5.26 5.74 8.07
C GLU A 80 5.09 6.80 6.97
N LEU A 81 5.18 6.39 5.70
CA LEU A 81 5.04 7.29 4.55
C LEU A 81 3.65 7.93 4.49
N ILE A 82 2.59 7.12 4.63
CA ILE A 82 1.21 7.62 4.64
C ILE A 82 0.98 8.56 5.82
N THR A 83 1.45 8.18 7.01
CA THR A 83 1.32 9.02 8.21
C THR A 83 2.04 10.36 8.04
N ALA A 84 3.24 10.36 7.47
CA ALA A 84 4.02 11.57 7.22
C ALA A 84 3.34 12.49 6.19
N ALA A 85 2.80 11.93 5.11
CA ALA A 85 2.08 12.69 4.09
C ALA A 85 0.84 13.39 4.67
N ILE A 86 0.06 12.68 5.52
CA ILE A 86 -1.11 13.28 6.18
C ILE A 86 -0.69 14.35 7.19
N ALA A 87 0.36 14.10 7.98
CA ALA A 87 0.83 15.05 9.00
C ALA A 87 1.43 16.34 8.41
N ALA A 88 1.88 16.31 7.15
CA ALA A 88 2.40 17.48 6.46
C ALA A 88 1.30 18.47 6.05
N GLU A 89 0.04 18.03 5.95
CA GLU A 89 -1.07 18.91 5.56
C GLU A 89 -1.55 19.81 6.72
N PRO A 90 -1.90 21.07 6.42
CA PRO A 90 -2.44 21.98 7.42
C PRO A 90 -3.69 21.42 8.12
N GLY A 91 -3.72 21.48 9.46
CA GLY A 91 -4.91 21.12 10.24
C GLY A 91 -5.04 19.64 10.60
N GLN A 92 -4.16 18.76 10.11
CA GLN A 92 -4.24 17.32 10.37
C GLN A 92 -3.68 16.91 11.75
N LYS A 93 -4.56 16.92 12.78
CA LYS A 93 -4.20 16.54 14.16
C LYS A 93 -4.23 15.03 14.43
N ALA A 94 -4.80 14.24 13.53
CA ALA A 94 -5.05 12.80 13.70
C ALA A 94 -4.35 11.94 12.64
N ALA A 95 -3.20 12.38 12.11
CA ALA A 95 -2.53 11.73 10.98
C ALA A 95 -2.31 10.22 11.15
N ARG A 96 -1.84 9.78 12.32
CA ARG A 96 -1.61 8.35 12.59
C ARG A 96 -2.92 7.54 12.67
N PRO A 97 -3.92 7.92 13.48
CA PRO A 97 -5.23 7.26 13.46
C PRO A 97 -5.86 7.19 12.06
N VAL A 98 -5.76 8.26 11.26
CA VAL A 98 -6.28 8.30 9.89
C VAL A 98 -5.52 7.31 9.01
N ALA A 99 -4.17 7.31 9.03
CA ALA A 99 -3.34 6.37 8.29
C ALA A 99 -3.68 4.92 8.61
N GLN A 100 -3.78 4.58 9.90
CA GLN A 100 -4.11 3.22 10.36
C GLN A 100 -5.51 2.78 9.90
N THR A 101 -6.47 3.71 9.92
CA THR A 101 -7.84 3.48 9.43
C THR A 101 -7.87 3.24 7.93
N LEU A 102 -7.14 4.04 7.15
CA LEU A 102 -7.02 3.88 5.69
C LEU A 102 -6.32 2.56 5.34
N ILE A 103 -5.26 2.19 6.05
CA ILE A 103 -4.55 0.92 5.85
C ILE A 103 -5.48 -0.27 6.13
N SER A 104 -6.20 -0.24 7.25
CA SER A 104 -7.15 -1.30 7.61
C SER A 104 -8.28 -1.40 6.58
N THR A 105 -8.80 -0.25 6.13
CA THR A 105 -9.81 -0.16 5.06
C THR A 105 -9.28 -0.76 3.76
N SER A 106 -8.07 -0.38 3.34
CA SER A 106 -7.41 -0.92 2.14
C SER A 106 -7.25 -2.44 2.20
N VAL A 107 -6.79 -2.99 3.33
CA VAL A 107 -6.67 -4.44 3.51
C VAL A 107 -8.03 -5.13 3.38
N GLY A 108 -9.06 -4.59 4.04
CA GLY A 108 -10.43 -5.11 3.92
C GLY A 108 -10.96 -5.06 2.48
N LEU A 109 -10.73 -3.96 1.77
CA LEU A 109 -11.12 -3.81 0.37
C LEU A 109 -10.39 -4.78 -0.54
N LYS A 110 -9.08 -5.04 -0.34
CA LYS A 110 -8.31 -6.02 -1.12
C LYS A 110 -8.97 -7.42 -1.08
N HIS A 111 -9.52 -7.83 0.06
CA HIS A 111 -10.20 -9.12 0.21
C HIS A 111 -11.64 -9.15 -0.34
N GLN A 112 -12.29 -7.99 -0.46
CA GLN A 112 -13.67 -7.87 -0.96
C GLN A 112 -13.72 -7.59 -2.47
N ALA A 113 -12.68 -6.98 -3.02
CA ALA A 113 -12.69 -6.43 -4.37
C ALA A 113 -12.57 -7.53 -5.43
N GLY A 114 -13.51 -7.54 -6.37
CA GLY A 114 -13.42 -8.35 -7.58
C GLY A 114 -12.50 -7.77 -8.66
N SER A 115 -12.16 -6.47 -8.57
CA SER A 115 -11.31 -5.77 -9.53
C SER A 115 -10.57 -4.58 -8.90
N ARG A 116 -9.49 -4.14 -9.56
CA ARG A 116 -8.70 -2.98 -9.15
C ARG A 116 -9.52 -1.68 -9.20
N GLU A 117 -10.43 -1.56 -10.15
CA GLU A 117 -11.32 -0.40 -10.30
C GLU A 117 -12.24 -0.28 -9.09
N PHE A 118 -12.87 -1.40 -8.67
CA PHE A 118 -13.69 -1.42 -7.46
C PHE A 118 -12.89 -1.06 -6.20
N TYR A 119 -11.67 -1.59 -6.08
CA TYR A 119 -10.76 -1.23 -4.98
C TYR A 119 -10.50 0.28 -4.95
N ARG A 120 -10.11 0.87 -6.09
CA ARG A 120 -9.80 2.29 -6.21
C ARG A 120 -11.01 3.17 -5.89
N GLU A 121 -12.18 2.86 -6.45
CA GLU A 121 -13.41 3.62 -6.21
C GLU A 121 -13.78 3.65 -4.72
N ARG A 122 -13.77 2.49 -4.07
CA ARG A 122 -14.09 2.37 -2.64
C ARG A 122 -13.05 3.04 -1.75
N LEU A 123 -11.78 2.97 -2.12
CA LEU A 123 -10.71 3.64 -1.39
C LEU A 123 -10.79 5.15 -1.53
N SER A 124 -11.07 5.68 -2.73
CA SER A 124 -11.27 7.12 -2.93
C SER A 124 -12.35 7.68 -2.01
N ALA A 125 -13.49 7.00 -1.91
CA ALA A 125 -14.55 7.40 -0.98
C ALA A 125 -14.09 7.42 0.49
N ALA A 126 -13.28 6.43 0.91
CA ALA A 126 -12.73 6.40 2.26
C ALA A 126 -11.72 7.55 2.52
N VAL A 127 -10.88 7.86 1.54
CA VAL A 127 -9.93 8.97 1.60
C VAL A 127 -10.66 10.31 1.69
N GLU A 128 -11.66 10.53 0.85
CA GLU A 128 -12.49 11.74 0.89
C GLU A 128 -13.17 11.94 2.25
N LEU A 129 -13.65 10.87 2.89
CA LEU A 129 -14.31 10.96 4.20
C LEU A 129 -13.36 11.26 5.36
N LEU A 130 -12.08 10.89 5.25
CA LEU A 130 -11.14 10.91 6.37
C LEU A 130 -10.08 12.01 6.28
N VAL A 131 -9.91 12.62 5.09
CA VAL A 131 -8.85 13.59 4.79
C VAL A 131 -9.43 14.91 4.27
N SER A 132 -10.76 15.08 4.30
CA SER A 132 -11.46 16.32 3.97
C SER A 132 -11.28 17.44 5.00
#